data_AF-A0A261RVM6-F1
#
_entry.id   AF-A0A261RVM6-F1
#
_cell.length_a   1.000
_cell.length_b   1.000
_cell.length_c   1.000
_cell.angle_alpha   90.00
_cell.angle_beta   90.00
_cell.angle_gamma   90.00
#
_symmetry.space_group_name_H-M   'P 1'
#
loop_
_entity.id
_entity.type
_entity.pdbx_description
1 polymer ?
#
loop_
_entity_poly.entity_id
_entity_poly.type
_entity_poly.pdbx_seq_one_letter_code
_entity_poly.pdbx_strand_id
1 'polypeptide(L)'
;MMGTLIALALIFTQLSLLAFGGGNTILPEMQRQVVEVHRWMTAAEFSALFALGQAAPGPNMMVVPLVGWHVAGWGGMLVSSIAKFGPSSLVTITGLGLWERFKDKPWRAVVQAGIFPVTVGLMAASGALISMASAHTWATGLIAGAVALVATVTRVHPLWLLGAGALAGVIGLGF
;
A
#
# COMPACT_ATOMS: atom_id res chain seq x y z
N MET A 1 17.25 -20.21 11.08
CA MET A 1 17.65 -19.34 9.94
C MET A 1 16.90 -19.68 8.66
N MET A 2 17.00 -20.89 8.09
CA MET A 2 16.33 -21.22 6.82
C MET A 2 14.80 -21.03 6.87
N GLY A 3 14.14 -21.49 7.95
CA GLY A 3 12.69 -21.34 8.12
C GLY A 3 12.22 -19.87 8.16
N THR A 4 13.01 -18.98 8.77
CA THR A 4 12.71 -17.53 8.82
C THR A 4 12.82 -16.88 7.45
N LEU A 5 13.84 -17.25 6.66
CA LEU A 5 14.00 -16.74 5.29
C LEU A 5 12.86 -17.20 4.38
N ILE A 6 12.42 -18.45 4.50
CA ILE A 6 11.27 -18.97 3.76
C ILE A 6 9.99 -18.22 4.16
N ALA A 7 9.77 -18.00 5.45
CA ALA A 7 8.63 -17.23 5.92
C ALA A 7 8.64 -15.79 5.36
N LEU A 8 9.80 -15.10 5.42
CA LEU A 8 9.96 -13.79 4.79
C LEU A 8 9.64 -13.84 3.29
N ALA A 9 10.17 -14.83 2.56
CA ALA A 9 9.91 -14.97 1.13
C ALA A 9 8.41 -15.13 0.83
N LEU A 10 7.71 -15.98 1.58
CA LEU A 10 6.29 -16.24 1.38
C LEU A 10 5.43 -15.00 1.70
N ILE A 11 5.66 -14.37 2.85
CA ILE A 11 4.92 -13.17 3.27
C ILE A 11 5.12 -12.05 2.26
N PHE A 12 6.37 -11.72 1.92
CA PHE A 12 6.65 -10.61 1.00
C PHE A 12 6.21 -10.88 -0.44
N THR A 13 6.21 -12.15 -0.87
CA THR A 13 5.61 -12.57 -2.15
C THR A 13 4.10 -12.36 -2.15
N GLN A 14 3.41 -12.78 -1.09
CA GLN A 14 1.97 -12.57 -0.95
C GLN A 14 1.65 -11.06 -0.92
N LEU A 15 2.38 -10.29 -0.13
CA LEU A 15 2.26 -8.83 -0.08
C LEU A 15 2.65 -8.16 -1.41
N SER A 16 3.48 -8.77 -2.26
CA SER A 16 3.74 -8.29 -3.62
C SER A 16 2.48 -8.40 -4.48
N LEU A 17 1.81 -9.54 -4.43
CA LEU A 17 0.64 -9.82 -5.27
C LEU A 17 -0.63 -9.11 -4.78
N LEU A 18 -0.72 -8.84 -3.47
CA LEU A 18 -1.85 -8.15 -2.84
C LEU A 18 -1.72 -6.62 -2.81
N ALA A 19 -0.66 -6.03 -3.39
CA ALA A 19 -0.43 -4.58 -3.41
C ALA A 19 -1.33 -3.83 -4.42
N PHE A 20 -2.62 -4.13 -4.39
CA PHE A 20 -3.63 -3.37 -5.10
C PHE A 20 -3.74 -1.97 -4.46
N GLY A 21 -3.61 -0.92 -5.27
CA GLY A 21 -3.61 0.47 -4.80
C GLY A 21 -2.25 1.02 -4.34
N GLY A 22 -1.16 0.30 -4.59
CA GLY A 22 0.20 0.77 -4.37
C GLY A 22 0.85 0.19 -3.12
N GLY A 23 2.11 0.56 -2.87
CA GLY A 23 2.88 0.00 -1.77
C GLY A 23 2.26 0.25 -0.39
N ASN A 24 1.66 1.41 -0.16
CA ASN A 24 1.24 1.80 1.19
C ASN A 24 -0.01 1.06 1.68
N THR A 25 -0.79 0.44 0.80
CA THR A 25 -2.00 -0.31 1.18
C THR A 25 -1.69 -1.62 1.91
N ILE A 26 -0.50 -2.18 1.69
CA ILE A 26 -0.05 -3.42 2.35
C ILE A 26 0.67 -3.18 3.67
N LEU A 27 0.92 -1.92 4.04
CA LEU A 27 1.70 -1.58 5.24
C LEU A 27 1.04 -2.10 6.53
N PRO A 28 -0.28 -1.97 6.74
CA PRO A 28 -0.93 -2.50 7.95
C PRO A 28 -0.81 -4.03 8.05
N GLU A 29 -0.99 -4.74 6.93
CA GLU A 29 -0.84 -6.19 6.91
C GLU A 29 0.62 -6.62 7.13
N MET A 30 1.59 -5.87 6.58
CA MET A 30 3.00 -6.10 6.85
C MET A 30 3.31 -5.94 8.33
N GLN A 31 2.82 -4.88 8.98
CA GLN A 31 2.96 -4.69 10.42
C GLN A 31 2.36 -5.86 11.20
N ARG A 32 1.13 -6.26 10.86
CA ARG A 32 0.43 -7.37 11.50
C ARG A 32 1.24 -8.68 11.41
N GLN A 33 1.74 -9.01 10.23
CA GLN A 33 2.53 -10.23 10.00
C GLN A 33 3.84 -10.21 10.81
N VAL A 34 4.55 -9.10 10.78
CA VAL A 34 5.89 -9.00 11.36
C VAL A 34 5.85 -8.82 12.89
N VAL A 35 4.86 -8.08 13.40
CA VAL A 35 4.73 -7.73 14.82
C VAL A 35 3.81 -8.67 15.58
N GLU A 36 2.62 -8.97 15.05
CA GLU A 36 1.60 -9.73 15.78
C GLU A 36 1.71 -11.24 15.54
N VAL A 37 1.83 -11.66 14.27
CA VAL A 37 1.83 -13.07 13.88
C VAL A 37 3.18 -13.72 14.16
N HIS A 38 4.25 -13.18 13.57
CA HIS A 38 5.59 -13.75 13.69
C HIS A 38 6.39 -13.21 14.88
N ARG A 39 5.96 -12.07 15.45
CA ARG A 39 6.61 -11.42 16.60
C ARG A 39 8.12 -11.24 16.42
N TRP A 40 8.55 -10.91 15.20
CA TRP A 40 9.97 -10.70 14.91
C TRP A 40 10.49 -9.36 15.40
N MET A 41 9.61 -8.39 15.62
CA MET A 41 9.93 -7.09 16.19
C MET A 41 8.69 -6.51 16.90
N THR A 42 8.92 -5.50 17.73
CA THR A 42 7.86 -4.73 18.38
C THR A 42 7.26 -3.68 17.43
N ALA A 43 6.07 -3.18 17.76
CA ALA A 43 5.44 -2.09 17.00
C ALA A 43 6.32 -0.81 16.99
N ALA A 44 7.05 -0.55 18.08
CA ALA A 44 7.96 0.60 18.18
C ALA A 44 9.15 0.45 17.23
N GLU A 45 9.78 -0.73 17.18
CA GLU A 45 10.88 -1.02 16.25
C GLU A 45 10.40 -0.94 14.80
N PHE A 46 9.23 -1.51 14.48
CA PHE A 46 8.63 -1.39 13.17
C PHE A 46 8.39 0.06 12.77
N SER A 47 7.85 0.88 13.68
CA SER A 47 7.61 2.32 13.45
C SER A 47 8.91 3.08 13.21
N ALA A 48 9.98 2.76 13.96
CA ALA A 48 11.30 3.35 13.76
C ALA A 48 11.89 2.98 12.38
N LEU A 49 11.81 1.71 11.97
CA LEU A 49 12.25 1.26 10.65
C LEU A 49 11.42 1.87 9.52
N PHE A 50 10.11 2.04 9.73
CA PHE A 50 9.24 2.73 8.80
C PHE A 50 9.65 4.21 8.64
N ALA A 51 9.87 4.92 9.75
CA ALA A 51 10.33 6.30 9.74
C ALA A 51 11.69 6.45 9.03
N LEU A 52 12.64 5.54 9.30
CA LEU A 52 13.91 5.48 8.59
C LEU A 52 13.71 5.24 7.09
N GLY A 53 12.79 4.35 6.71
CA GLY A 53 12.46 4.09 5.31
C GLY A 53 11.86 5.30 4.59
N GLN A 54 11.10 6.15 5.29
CA GLN A 54 10.56 7.40 4.74
C GLN A 54 11.61 8.53 4.67
N ALA A 55 12.58 8.53 5.59
CA ALA A 55 13.69 9.48 5.58
C ALA A 55 14.74 9.16 4.51
N ALA A 56 14.88 7.89 4.13
CA ALA A 56 15.82 7.47 3.10
C ALA A 56 15.37 7.96 1.70
N PRO A 57 16.26 8.61 0.92
CA PRO A 57 15.95 8.94 -0.47
C PRO A 57 15.86 7.65 -1.28
N GLY A 58 14.67 7.33 -1.81
CA GLY A 58 14.49 6.08 -2.54
C GLY A 58 13.02 5.68 -2.74
N PRO A 59 12.77 4.41 -3.08
CA PRO A 59 11.42 3.87 -3.20
C PRO A 59 10.66 4.05 -1.89
N ASN A 60 9.38 4.46 -1.97
CA ASN A 60 8.49 4.65 -0.81
C ASN A 60 8.38 3.38 0.09
N MET A 61 8.84 2.22 -0.40
CA MET A 61 8.82 0.91 0.26
C MET A 61 10.17 0.50 0.90
N MET A 62 11.08 1.43 1.23
CA MET A 62 12.37 1.10 1.88
C MET A 62 12.24 0.37 3.22
N VAL A 63 11.07 0.43 3.85
CA VAL A 63 10.75 -0.38 5.04
C VAL A 63 10.89 -1.89 4.80
N VAL A 64 10.67 -2.40 3.59
CA VAL A 64 10.73 -3.83 3.27
C VAL A 64 12.14 -4.43 3.47
N PRO A 65 13.20 -3.93 2.81
CA PRO A 65 14.56 -4.42 3.03
C PRO A 65 15.03 -4.20 4.47
N LEU A 66 14.62 -3.11 5.12
CA LEU A 66 14.97 -2.82 6.52
C LEU A 66 14.37 -3.83 7.49
N VAL A 67 13.10 -4.20 7.30
CA VAL A 67 12.43 -5.27 8.05
C VAL A 67 13.15 -6.60 7.81
N GLY A 68 13.43 -6.94 6.55
CA GLY A 68 14.18 -8.17 6.24
C GLY A 68 15.56 -8.20 6.88
N TRP A 69 16.26 -7.07 6.90
CA TRP A 69 17.56 -6.92 7.54
C TRP A 69 17.48 -7.12 9.06
N HIS A 70 16.48 -6.54 9.72
CA HIS A 70 16.28 -6.72 11.15
C HIS A 70 15.96 -8.19 11.52
N VAL A 71 15.14 -8.87 10.72
CA VAL A 71 14.68 -10.23 11.00
C VAL A 71 15.76 -11.30 10.80
N ALA A 72 16.56 -11.20 9.73
CA ALA A 72 17.53 -12.24 9.37
C ALA A 72 18.83 -11.70 8.76
N GLY A 73 19.20 -10.46 9.07
CA GLY A 73 20.41 -9.80 8.58
C GLY A 73 20.41 -9.64 7.06
N TRP A 74 21.60 -9.65 6.45
CA TRP A 74 21.78 -9.49 5.01
C TRP A 74 20.98 -10.50 4.17
N GLY A 75 20.82 -11.74 4.65
CA GLY A 75 20.01 -12.75 3.97
C GLY A 75 18.53 -12.37 3.93
N GLY A 76 17.99 -11.88 5.05
CA GLY A 76 16.60 -11.42 5.11
C GLY A 76 16.35 -10.18 4.26
N MET A 77 17.31 -9.25 4.20
CA MET A 77 17.25 -8.06 3.34
C MET A 77 17.10 -8.44 1.86
N LEU A 78 17.96 -9.32 1.36
CA LEU A 78 17.94 -9.75 -0.04
C LEU A 78 16.67 -10.54 -0.36
N VAL A 79 16.31 -11.50 0.49
CA VAL A 79 15.14 -12.36 0.27
C VAL A 79 13.84 -11.55 0.29
N SER A 80 13.65 -10.67 1.29
CA SER A 80 12.45 -9.81 1.36
C SER A 80 12.33 -8.88 0.16
N SER A 81 13.45 -8.30 -0.30
CA SER A 81 13.46 -7.42 -1.47
C SER A 81 13.09 -8.17 -2.75
N ILE A 82 13.73 -9.32 -3.01
CA ILE A 82 13.44 -10.13 -4.20
C ILE A 82 12.00 -10.66 -4.15
N ALA A 83 11.54 -11.15 -2.99
CA ALA A 83 10.18 -11.63 -2.83
C ALA A 83 9.13 -10.52 -3.03
N LYS A 84 9.43 -9.28 -2.63
CA LYS A 84 8.51 -8.14 -2.78
C LYS A 84 8.48 -7.58 -4.21
N PHE A 85 9.62 -7.48 -4.89
CA PHE A 85 9.70 -6.85 -6.21
C PHE A 85 9.68 -7.84 -7.37
N GLY A 86 10.09 -9.09 -7.15
CA GLY A 86 10.18 -10.12 -8.18
C GLY A 86 8.83 -10.48 -8.81
N PRO A 87 7.81 -10.91 -8.03
CA PRO A 87 6.54 -11.35 -8.56
C PRO A 87 5.80 -10.26 -9.36
N SER A 88 5.74 -9.05 -8.81
CA SER A 88 5.11 -7.89 -9.49
C SER A 88 5.83 -7.50 -10.78
N SER A 89 7.17 -7.52 -10.79
CA SER A 89 7.97 -7.26 -11.99
C SER A 89 7.74 -8.32 -13.07
N LEU A 90 7.71 -9.61 -12.68
CA LEU A 90 7.42 -10.70 -13.60
C LEU A 90 6.03 -10.58 -14.21
N VAL A 91 5.00 -10.35 -13.40
CA VAL A 91 3.62 -10.14 -13.86
C VAL A 91 3.56 -8.96 -14.84
N THR A 92 4.27 -7.87 -14.54
CA THR A 92 4.31 -6.69 -15.39
C THR A 92 5.01 -6.97 -16.73
N ILE A 93 6.16 -7.64 -16.70
CA ILE A 93 6.93 -7.99 -17.91
C ILE A 93 6.14 -8.97 -18.79
N THR A 94 5.57 -10.02 -18.19
CA THR A 94 4.75 -10.99 -18.93
C THR A 94 3.49 -10.33 -19.48
N GLY A 95 2.84 -9.46 -18.70
CA GLY A 95 1.69 -8.68 -19.12
C GLY A 95 2.01 -7.77 -20.31
N LEU A 96 3.10 -7.01 -20.25
CA LEU A 96 3.57 -6.14 -21.33
C LEU A 96 3.96 -6.94 -22.59
N GLY A 97 4.68 -8.04 -22.45
CA GLY A 97 5.06 -8.88 -23.59
C GLY A 97 3.84 -9.51 -24.27
N LEU A 98 2.83 -9.93 -23.51
CA LEU A 98 1.56 -10.41 -24.06
C LEU A 98 0.77 -9.28 -24.73
N TRP A 99 0.81 -8.09 -24.14
CA TRP A 99 0.15 -6.90 -24.66
C TRP A 99 0.73 -6.44 -26.00
N GLU A 100 2.05 -6.47 -26.16
CA GLU A 100 2.73 -6.17 -27.43
C GLU A 100 2.47 -7.23 -28.49
N ARG A 101 2.45 -8.51 -28.10
CA ARG A 101 2.21 -9.64 -29.03
C ARG A 101 0.82 -9.63 -29.66
N PHE A 102 -0.18 -9.06 -28.99
CA PHE A 102 -1.57 -9.01 -29.46
C PHE A 102 -2.05 -7.58 -29.77
N LYS A 103 -1.13 -6.65 -30.09
CA LYS A 103 -1.43 -5.22 -30.22
C LYS A 103 -2.57 -4.87 -31.20
N ASP A 104 -2.78 -5.69 -32.23
CA ASP A 104 -3.71 -5.45 -33.34
C ASP A 104 -5.10 -6.08 -33.14
N LYS A 105 -5.37 -6.72 -31.99
CA LYS A 105 -6.65 -7.38 -31.71
C LYS A 105 -7.67 -6.41 -31.08
N PRO A 106 -8.95 -6.42 -31.52
CA PRO A 106 -9.99 -5.53 -30.99
C PRO A 106 -10.33 -5.79 -29.50
N TRP A 107 -10.02 -6.98 -28.97
CA TRP A 107 -10.14 -7.32 -27.56
C TRP A 107 -9.34 -6.38 -26.64
N ARG A 108 -8.23 -5.80 -27.14
CA ARG A 108 -7.40 -4.86 -26.38
C ARG A 108 -8.17 -3.61 -25.96
N ALA A 109 -8.96 -3.03 -26.86
CA ALA A 109 -9.74 -1.84 -26.58
C ALA A 109 -10.81 -2.12 -25.50
N VAL A 110 -11.43 -3.31 -25.56
CA VAL A 110 -12.42 -3.76 -24.57
C VAL A 110 -11.79 -3.97 -23.20
N VAL A 111 -10.63 -4.63 -23.13
CA VAL A 111 -9.91 -4.84 -21.86
C VAL A 111 -9.43 -3.50 -21.28
N GLN A 112 -8.88 -2.61 -22.10
CA GLN A 112 -8.41 -1.31 -21.64
C GLN A 112 -9.58 -0.45 -21.11
N ALA A 113 -10.73 -0.51 -21.77
CA ALA A 113 -11.96 0.13 -21.31
C ALA A 113 -12.51 -0.48 -20.02
N GLY A 114 -12.25 -1.77 -19.74
CA GLY A 114 -12.64 -2.45 -18.51
C GLY A 114 -11.67 -2.24 -17.34
N ILE A 115 -10.36 -2.18 -17.59
CA ILE A 115 -9.34 -2.01 -16.55
C ILE A 115 -9.49 -0.67 -15.84
N PHE A 116 -9.78 0.41 -16.57
CA PHE A 116 -9.93 1.73 -15.99
C PHE A 116 -11.04 1.81 -14.91
N PRO A 117 -12.31 1.47 -15.19
CA PRO A 117 -13.36 1.48 -14.17
C PRO A 117 -13.13 0.45 -13.07
N VAL A 118 -12.52 -0.71 -13.35
CA VAL A 118 -12.15 -1.69 -12.31
C VAL A 118 -11.12 -1.10 -11.33
N THR A 119 -10.10 -0.42 -11.86
CA THR A 119 -9.06 0.22 -11.04
C THR A 119 -9.66 1.34 -10.20
N VAL A 120 -10.51 2.19 -10.80
CA VAL A 120 -11.21 3.26 -10.08
C VAL A 120 -12.12 2.69 -8.99
N GLY A 121 -12.89 1.64 -9.29
CA GLY A 121 -13.77 0.98 -8.34
C GLY A 121 -13.00 0.35 -7.17
N LEU A 122 -11.88 -0.31 -7.44
CA LEU A 122 -11.05 -0.91 -6.40
C LEU A 122 -10.37 0.14 -5.51
N MET A 123 -9.95 1.27 -6.09
CA MET A 123 -9.42 2.41 -5.33
C MET A 123 -10.50 3.07 -4.48
N ALA A 124 -11.70 3.27 -5.03
CA ALA A 124 -12.83 3.79 -4.28
C ALA A 124 -13.23 2.86 -3.11
N ALA A 125 -13.29 1.55 -3.35
CA ALA A 125 -13.57 0.56 -2.33
C ALA A 125 -12.49 0.55 -1.22
N SER A 126 -11.22 0.65 -1.59
CA SER A 126 -10.12 0.74 -0.61
C SER A 126 -10.21 2.02 0.23
N GLY A 127 -10.50 3.17 -0.41
CA GLY A 127 -10.74 4.42 0.30
C GLY A 127 -11.94 4.35 1.25
N ALA A 128 -13.04 3.71 0.83
CA ALA A 128 -14.20 3.49 1.67
C ALA A 128 -13.88 2.60 2.88
N LEU A 129 -13.16 1.50 2.69
CA LEU A 129 -12.74 0.61 3.78
C LEU A 129 -11.85 1.33 4.79
N ILE A 130 -10.87 2.11 4.34
CA ILE A 130 -10.00 2.90 5.22
C ILE A 130 -10.82 3.96 5.97
N SER A 131 -11.75 4.63 5.28
CA SER A 131 -12.63 5.61 5.90
C SER A 131 -13.52 5.00 6.97
N MET A 132 -14.10 3.83 6.71
CA MET A 132 -14.93 3.11 7.68
C MET A 132 -14.12 2.61 8.87
N ALA A 133 -12.87 2.18 8.65
CA ALA A 133 -11.97 1.76 9.72
C ALA A 133 -11.54 2.94 10.62
N SER A 134 -11.52 4.17 10.09
CA SER A 134 -11.07 5.37 10.81
C SER A 134 -12.21 6.21 11.38
N ALA A 135 -13.42 6.13 10.82
CA ALA A 135 -14.56 6.93 11.24
C ALA A 135 -15.32 6.26 12.40
N HIS A 136 -14.86 6.49 13.62
CA HIS A 136 -15.49 5.96 14.84
C HIS A 136 -16.71 6.76 15.32
N THR A 137 -17.00 7.93 14.74
CA THR A 137 -18.08 8.82 15.17
C THR A 137 -18.87 9.38 13.98
N TRP A 138 -20.15 9.73 14.21
CA TRP A 138 -21.01 10.33 13.18
C TRP A 138 -20.41 11.61 12.57
N ALA A 139 -19.69 12.40 13.37
CA ALA A 139 -18.96 13.60 12.94
C ALA A 139 -17.80 13.27 11.96
N THR A 140 -16.97 12.26 12.24
CA THR A 140 -15.94 11.79 11.29
C THR A 140 -16.55 11.28 9.98
N GLY A 141 -17.71 10.62 10.04
CA GLY A 141 -18.40 10.12 8.85
C GLY A 141 -18.89 11.25 7.94
N LEU A 142 -19.44 12.32 8.53
CA LEU A 142 -19.85 13.52 7.79
C LEU A 142 -18.66 14.26 7.18
N ILE A 143 -17.54 14.38 7.90
CA ILE A 143 -16.32 15.00 7.39
C ILE A 143 -15.75 14.17 6.23
N ALA A 144 -15.67 12.85 6.37
CA ALA A 144 -15.20 11.96 5.31
C ALA A 144 -16.10 12.02 4.07
N GLY A 145 -17.42 12.03 4.24
CA GLY A 145 -18.38 12.19 3.15
C GLY A 145 -18.26 13.55 2.45
N ALA A 146 -18.10 14.63 3.21
CA ALA A 146 -17.91 15.97 2.66
C ALA A 146 -16.58 16.09 1.90
N VAL A 147 -15.48 15.56 2.44
CA VAL A 147 -14.18 15.54 1.77
C VAL A 147 -14.23 14.67 0.51
N ALA A 148 -14.87 13.50 0.55
CA ALA A 148 -15.05 12.65 -0.63
C ALA A 148 -15.89 13.34 -1.71
N LEU A 149 -16.95 14.06 -1.33
CA LEU A 149 -17.78 14.82 -2.27
C LEU A 149 -17.00 15.99 -2.88
N VAL A 150 -16.27 16.75 -2.07
CA VAL A 150 -15.45 17.86 -2.56
C VAL A 150 -14.32 17.34 -3.45
N ALA A 151 -13.64 16.27 -3.09
CA ALA A 151 -12.55 15.68 -3.89
C ALA A 151 -13.03 15.08 -5.21
N THR A 152 -14.27 14.59 -5.29
CA THR A 152 -14.84 14.01 -6.52
C THR A 152 -15.46 15.05 -7.44
N VAL A 153 -16.06 16.11 -6.89
CA VAL A 153 -16.74 17.17 -7.65
C VAL A 153 -15.81 18.33 -8.01
N THR A 154 -14.77 18.58 -7.21
CA THR A 154 -13.87 19.74 -7.42
C THR A 154 -12.45 19.31 -7.76
N ARG A 155 -11.75 20.11 -8.59
CA ARG A 155 -10.32 19.93 -8.93
C ARG A 155 -9.39 20.51 -7.86
N VAL A 156 -9.85 20.62 -6.61
CA VAL A 156 -9.08 21.24 -5.54
C VAL A 156 -7.88 20.37 -5.23
N HIS A 157 -6.70 20.99 -5.14
CA HIS A 157 -5.46 20.27 -4.86
C HIS A 157 -5.57 19.56 -3.49
N PRO A 158 -5.26 18.25 -3.39
CA PRO A 158 -5.47 17.46 -2.17
C PRO A 158 -4.83 18.05 -0.90
N LEU A 159 -3.76 18.82 -1.07
CA LEU A 159 -3.08 19.53 0.02
C LEU A 159 -3.98 20.52 0.78
N TRP A 160 -4.93 21.18 0.12
CA TRP A 160 -5.86 22.10 0.79
C TRP A 160 -6.88 21.35 1.65
N LEU A 161 -7.35 20.20 1.17
CA LEU A 161 -8.25 19.32 1.92
C LEU A 161 -7.54 18.72 3.14
N LEU A 162 -6.29 18.29 2.98
CA LEU A 162 -5.44 17.83 4.08
C LEU A 162 -5.18 18.93 5.10
N GLY A 163 -4.85 20.14 4.65
CA GLY A 163 -4.63 21.30 5.53
C GLY A 163 -5.88 21.70 6.31
N ALA A 164 -7.05 21.72 5.66
CA ALA A 164 -8.32 22.00 6.31
C ALA A 164 -8.69 20.92 7.34
N GLY A 165 -8.49 19.64 7.01
CA GLY A 165 -8.69 18.53 7.94
C GLY A 165 -7.75 18.59 9.15
N ALA A 166 -6.47 18.92 8.94
CA ALA A 166 -5.50 19.09 10.02
C ALA A 166 -5.87 20.27 10.94
N LEU A 167 -6.28 21.41 10.38
CA LEU A 167 -6.75 22.56 11.15
C LEU A 167 -8.01 22.23 11.96
N ALA A 168 -8.97 21.52 11.36
CA ALA A 168 -10.17 21.08 12.05
C ALA A 168 -9.86 20.11 13.22
N GLY A 169 -8.85 19.26 13.06
CA GLY A 169 -8.36 18.38 14.13
C GLY A 169 -7.69 19.16 15.28
N VAL A 170 -6.88 20.18 14.97
CA VAL A 170 -6.19 21.02 15.98
C VAL A 170 -7.17 21.89 16.78
N ILE A 171 -8.28 22.32 16.17
CA ILE A 171 -9.28 23.19 16.81
C ILE A 171 -10.20 22.43 17.80
N GLY A 172 -10.05 21.11 17.94
CA GLY A 172 -10.61 20.37 19.08
C GLY A 172 -11.87 19.55 18.79
N LEU A 173 -12.08 19.09 17.56
CA LEU A 173 -12.86 17.87 17.34
C LEU A 173 -11.97 16.66 17.62
N GLY A 174 -11.61 16.49 18.90
CA GLY A 174 -10.79 15.38 19.36
C GLY A 174 -11.49 14.04 19.10
N PHE A 175 -10.94 13.28 18.16
CA PHE A 175 -11.08 11.83 18.08
C PHE A 175 -9.87 11.21 18.80
#